data_AF-A0A7C2BBC6-F1
#
_entry.id   AF-A0A7C2BBC6-F1
#
_cell.length_a   1.000
_cell.length_b   1.000
_cell.length_c   1.000
_cell.angle_alpha   90.00
_cell.angle_beta   90.00
_cell.angle_gamma   90.00
#
_symmetry.space_group_name_H-M   'P 1'
#
loop_
_entity.id
_entity.type
_entity.pdbx_description
1 polymer ?
#
loop_
_entity_poly.entity_id
_entity_poly.type
_entity_poly.pdbx_seq_one_letter_code
_entity_poly.pdbx_strand_id
1 'polypeptide(L)'
;MLLALVGAVLSLGTSPSAQTTKDLRVGHWIEARGHLDDAGRFVAAKIEVTEPQRYEVLIGTARAHAAQDRFVLLGQPVSFSDRTDWSRVEADAVEGTRVKVEGRWRGPFKFSARKVSPRGAGRDRIGGRIDALSRKGGELVARVMCFEVVLPEDVEVEAEGPLASLALAPARIVRPETDLDADEDDLFGRGIALGSNLVLSGQFELKSRYEAEYDLAPARKRDRTDVEGSARLRLDWRPSDEVLARVEVRSRYRWRDEQDKGQERVDDTRLGETFLYLEDGLTEGWDLYIGRQDFDEAREWIYDQNLDALRVVRERPGSRLELSLSTTLSDGSPRDEDSLNVTGYLSNGDDRRHLAVWSMVRDIDSAQEEDLFWLGARALGEWLPENDVWLELAAIDGDRDGTDVNGVALDAGTTWSPEWSGPLSFTVGYAYGSGDSHPDRGGDGTFRQTGFQDNNAKFAGVTSFRYYGELARPELSNIGIATLGVGIRLAGRTSLDLVAHDYVQDEALDEFLGADLKAKPTGFRRHLGFEVDAILGIRRSERFDVELVGAWFQPGNAFDKDQDAFLATIQLRYRL
;
A
#
# COMPACT_ATOMS: atom_id res chain seq x y z
N MET A 1 -26.42 -38.66 56.54
CA MET A 1 -26.13 -37.49 55.69
C MET A 1 -24.65 -37.54 55.35
N LEU A 2 -24.31 -38.34 54.33
CA LEU A 2 -24.04 -37.97 52.92
C LEU A 2 -22.52 -37.69 52.74
N LEU A 3 -21.73 -38.69 52.33
CA LEU A 3 -21.28 -39.00 50.94
C LEU A 3 -20.36 -37.89 50.35
N ALA A 4 -19.22 -38.09 49.69
CA ALA A 4 -18.39 -39.23 49.26
C ALA A 4 -17.03 -38.63 48.79
N LEU A 5 -15.86 -39.19 49.08
CA LEU A 5 -15.14 -40.26 48.37
C LEU A 5 -14.76 -39.97 46.89
N VAL A 6 -13.44 -39.82 46.68
CA VAL A 6 -12.60 -40.37 45.60
C VAL A 6 -12.99 -40.10 44.14
N GLY A 7 -12.06 -39.47 43.41
CA GLY A 7 -12.09 -39.39 41.95
C GLY A 7 -10.79 -38.83 41.38
N ALA A 8 -9.66 -39.45 41.72
CA ALA A 8 -8.45 -39.32 40.92
C ALA A 8 -8.75 -39.91 39.53
N VAL A 9 -9.04 -39.05 38.56
CA VAL A 9 -8.99 -39.45 37.16
C VAL A 9 -7.52 -39.48 36.78
N LEU A 10 -6.98 -40.69 36.81
CA LEU A 10 -5.85 -41.09 35.97
C LEU A 10 -6.18 -40.65 34.53
N SER A 11 -5.59 -39.55 34.07
CA SER A 11 -5.28 -39.46 32.65
C SER A 11 -4.25 -40.55 32.41
N LEU A 12 -4.71 -41.71 31.92
CA LEU A 12 -3.85 -42.67 31.28
C LEU A 12 -3.06 -41.88 30.24
N GLY A 13 -1.80 -41.60 30.55
CA GLY A 13 -0.86 -41.09 29.58
C GLY A 13 -0.82 -42.12 28.46
N THR A 14 -1.48 -41.81 27.36
CA THR A 14 -1.07 -42.31 26.07
C THR A 14 0.40 -41.95 25.98
N SER A 15 1.27 -42.97 26.13
CA SER A 15 2.67 -42.78 25.82
C SER A 15 2.71 -42.24 24.39
N PRO A 16 3.41 -41.13 24.11
CA PRO A 16 3.50 -40.61 22.75
C PRO A 16 3.99 -41.76 21.88
N SER A 17 3.13 -42.23 20.97
CA SER A 17 3.57 -43.18 19.98
C SER A 17 4.55 -42.45 19.08
N ALA A 18 5.70 -43.06 18.78
CA ALA A 18 6.62 -42.51 17.80
C ALA A 18 5.86 -42.42 16.46
N GLN A 19 5.45 -41.20 16.11
CA GLN A 19 4.75 -40.91 14.86
C GLN A 19 5.79 -40.73 13.75
N THR A 20 5.36 -40.91 12.50
CA THR A 20 6.23 -40.69 11.35
C THR A 20 5.84 -39.39 10.65
N THR A 21 6.79 -38.75 10.00
CA THR A 21 6.51 -37.57 9.15
C THR A 21 5.60 -37.89 7.97
N LYS A 22 5.38 -39.17 7.63
CA LYS A 22 4.50 -39.60 6.53
C LYS A 22 3.02 -39.31 6.81
N ASP A 23 2.65 -39.20 8.09
CA ASP A 23 1.26 -39.00 8.51
C ASP A 23 0.93 -37.52 8.76
N LEU A 24 1.90 -36.61 8.53
CA LEU A 24 1.67 -35.17 8.54
C LEU A 24 0.78 -34.76 7.36
N ARG A 25 -0.12 -33.82 7.62
CA ARG A 25 -1.08 -33.29 6.65
C ARG A 25 -1.09 -31.77 6.70
N VAL A 26 -1.42 -31.16 5.56
CA VAL A 26 -1.78 -29.73 5.51
C VAL A 26 -2.92 -29.49 6.51
N GLY A 27 -2.80 -28.41 7.28
CA GLY A 27 -3.71 -28.10 8.38
C GLY A 27 -3.26 -28.61 9.75
N HIS A 28 -2.32 -29.55 9.86
CA HIS A 28 -1.75 -29.86 11.18
C HIS A 28 -1.07 -28.64 11.78
N TRP A 29 -1.28 -28.40 13.07
CA TRP A 29 -0.56 -27.37 13.80
C TRP A 29 0.69 -27.97 14.42
N ILE A 30 1.84 -27.40 14.10
CA ILE A 30 3.14 -27.92 14.57
C ILE A 30 3.92 -26.89 15.36
N GLU A 31 4.69 -27.36 16.35
CA GLU A 31 5.87 -26.67 16.88
C GLU A 31 7.13 -27.39 16.38
N ALA A 32 7.79 -26.82 15.38
CA ALA A 32 9.11 -27.27 14.93
C ALA A 32 10.21 -26.66 15.81
N ARG A 33 11.09 -27.51 16.36
CA ARG A 33 12.26 -27.10 17.17
C ARG A 33 13.53 -27.37 16.39
N GLY A 34 14.35 -26.35 16.18
CA GLY A 34 15.46 -26.47 15.22
C GLY A 34 16.38 -25.25 15.20
N HIS A 35 16.95 -25.02 14.03
CA HIS A 35 17.83 -23.89 13.72
C HIS A 35 17.65 -23.51 12.24
N LEU A 36 18.01 -22.28 11.89
CA LEU A 36 18.14 -21.87 10.50
C LEU A 36 19.49 -22.36 9.94
N ASP A 37 19.47 -22.89 8.72
CA ASP A 37 20.67 -23.20 7.95
C ASP A 37 21.21 -21.96 7.23
N ASP A 38 22.37 -22.09 6.58
CA ASP A 38 23.03 -21.00 5.84
C ASP A 38 22.21 -20.51 4.62
N ALA A 39 21.24 -21.31 4.16
CA ALA A 39 20.33 -20.97 3.07
C ALA A 39 19.02 -20.32 3.58
N GLY A 40 18.88 -20.10 4.89
CA GLY A 40 17.70 -19.51 5.50
C GLY A 40 16.51 -20.47 5.69
N ARG A 41 16.72 -21.78 5.50
CA ARG A 41 15.69 -22.80 5.76
C ARG A 41 15.75 -23.25 7.20
N PHE A 42 14.61 -23.59 7.79
CA PHE A 42 14.55 -24.05 9.17
C PHE A 42 14.65 -25.57 9.24
N VAL A 43 15.78 -26.09 9.74
CA VAL A 43 16.01 -27.53 9.86
C VAL A 43 15.45 -28.02 11.20
N ALA A 44 14.35 -28.78 11.15
CA ALA A 44 13.70 -29.32 12.32
C ALA A 44 14.53 -30.48 12.92
N ALA A 45 14.83 -30.38 14.21
CA ALA A 45 15.42 -31.46 14.98
C ALA A 45 14.39 -32.22 15.81
N LYS A 46 13.18 -31.66 15.97
CA LYS A 46 12.01 -32.27 16.61
C LYS A 46 10.76 -31.51 16.18
N ILE A 47 9.64 -32.21 16.03
CA ILE A 47 8.34 -31.62 15.76
C ILE A 47 7.34 -32.14 16.80
N GLU A 48 6.54 -31.23 17.34
CA GLU A 48 5.37 -31.57 18.15
C GLU A 48 4.12 -31.16 17.39
N VAL A 49 3.19 -32.09 17.15
CA VAL A 49 1.91 -31.83 16.49
C VAL A 49 0.84 -31.69 17.55
N THR A 50 0.17 -30.54 17.57
CA THR A 50 -0.81 -30.17 18.60
C THR A 50 -2.18 -29.92 17.99
N GLU A 51 -3.18 -29.77 18.85
CA GLU A 51 -4.46 -29.18 18.45
C GLU A 51 -4.25 -27.75 17.89
N PRO A 52 -5.09 -27.30 16.94
CA PRO A 52 -5.04 -25.98 16.35
C PRO A 52 -5.00 -24.86 17.39
N GLN A 53 -3.99 -24.01 17.31
CA GLN A 53 -3.85 -22.85 18.19
C GLN A 53 -4.41 -21.59 17.53
N ARG A 54 -4.67 -20.58 18.34
CA ARG A 54 -5.18 -19.28 17.86
C ARG A 54 -4.09 -18.36 17.30
N TYR A 55 -2.84 -18.57 17.70
CA TYR A 55 -1.72 -17.66 17.45
C TYR A 55 -0.47 -18.44 17.07
N GLU A 56 0.23 -17.96 16.05
CA GLU A 56 1.56 -18.44 15.70
C GLU A 56 2.59 -18.09 16.77
N VAL A 57 3.63 -18.91 16.83
CA VAL A 57 4.70 -18.79 17.82
C VAL A 57 6.04 -18.73 17.10
N LEU A 58 6.86 -17.75 17.46
CA LEU A 58 8.26 -17.71 17.08
C LEU A 58 9.09 -17.66 18.35
N ILE A 59 10.14 -18.49 18.43
CA ILE A 59 11.14 -18.43 19.49
C ILE A 59 12.52 -18.34 18.85
N GLY A 60 13.22 -17.25 19.17
CA GLY A 60 14.52 -16.96 18.60
C GLY A 60 15.24 -15.87 19.39
N THR A 61 16.43 -15.52 18.95
CA THR A 61 17.11 -14.30 19.41
C THR A 61 16.64 -13.13 18.57
N ALA A 62 16.04 -12.12 19.21
CA ALA A 62 15.60 -10.93 18.52
C ALA A 62 16.80 -10.12 18.05
N ARG A 63 16.71 -9.60 16.83
CA ARG A 63 17.68 -8.65 16.27
C ARG A 63 16.99 -7.31 16.08
N ALA A 64 17.73 -6.22 16.28
CA ALA A 64 17.20 -4.91 15.94
C ALA A 64 16.76 -4.87 14.48
N HIS A 65 15.86 -3.96 14.26
CA HIS A 65 15.25 -3.71 12.99
C HIS A 65 15.04 -2.19 12.90
N ALA A 66 15.10 -1.64 11.69
CA ALA A 66 15.20 -0.20 11.48
C ALA A 66 14.00 0.59 12.06
N ALA A 67 12.77 0.07 11.89
CA ALA A 67 11.59 0.66 12.50
C ALA A 67 11.49 0.35 14.00
N GLN A 68 11.26 1.40 14.82
CA GLN A 68 11.18 1.34 16.28
C GLN A 68 10.04 0.46 16.82
N ASP A 69 9.02 0.17 16.01
CA ASP A 69 7.88 -0.67 16.37
C ASP A 69 8.05 -2.14 15.94
N ARG A 70 9.26 -2.55 15.53
CA ARG A 70 9.52 -3.92 15.06
C ARG A 70 10.87 -4.47 15.51
N PHE A 71 11.00 -5.78 15.45
CA PHE A 71 12.29 -6.50 15.54
C PHE A 71 12.29 -7.69 14.57
N VAL A 72 13.45 -8.23 14.24
CA VAL A 72 13.56 -9.45 13.42
C VAL A 72 13.69 -10.66 14.33
N LEU A 73 12.91 -11.71 14.03
CA LEU A 73 13.03 -13.00 14.69
C LEU A 73 13.06 -14.11 13.63
N LEU A 74 14.16 -14.87 13.58
CA LEU A 74 14.38 -15.92 12.57
C LEU A 74 14.29 -15.43 11.11
N GLY A 75 14.61 -14.16 10.85
CA GLY A 75 14.47 -13.56 9.51
C GLY A 75 13.06 -13.03 9.20
N GLN A 76 12.06 -13.30 10.04
CA GLN A 76 10.72 -12.71 9.94
C GLN A 76 10.68 -11.35 10.66
N PRO A 77 10.28 -10.26 9.98
CA PRO A 77 9.93 -9.01 10.64
C PRO A 77 8.70 -9.19 11.55
N VAL A 78 8.83 -8.79 12.81
CA VAL A 78 7.79 -8.85 13.83
C VAL A 78 7.43 -7.43 14.26
N SER A 79 6.22 -6.98 13.94
CA SER A 79 5.66 -5.72 14.40
C SER A 79 5.04 -5.84 15.79
N PHE A 80 5.23 -4.84 16.63
CA PHE A 80 4.57 -4.68 17.91
C PHE A 80 3.89 -3.31 18.00
N SER A 81 3.05 -3.12 19.01
CA SER A 81 2.32 -1.87 19.24
C SER A 81 2.10 -1.68 20.74
N ASP A 82 1.46 -0.57 21.13
CA ASP A 82 1.04 -0.33 22.51
C ASP A 82 0.09 -1.42 23.07
N ARG A 83 -0.51 -2.23 22.19
CA ARG A 83 -1.38 -3.36 22.56
C ARG A 83 -0.61 -4.66 22.79
N THR A 84 0.69 -4.70 22.50
CA THR A 84 1.53 -5.89 22.68
C THR A 84 1.82 -6.08 24.17
N ASP A 85 1.51 -7.27 24.69
CA ASP A 85 1.80 -7.66 26.07
C ASP A 85 3.30 -8.00 26.22
N TRP A 86 4.03 -7.07 26.83
CA TRP A 86 5.44 -7.20 27.16
C TRP A 86 5.60 -7.82 28.55
N SER A 87 5.85 -9.12 28.60
CA SER A 87 5.95 -9.86 29.86
C SER A 87 7.40 -10.02 30.29
N ARG A 88 7.90 -9.12 31.17
CA ARG A 88 9.26 -9.17 31.76
C ARG A 88 10.42 -8.90 30.78
N VAL A 89 10.13 -8.33 29.62
CA VAL A 89 11.08 -7.79 28.64
C VAL A 89 10.51 -6.46 28.19
N GLU A 90 11.34 -5.43 28.09
CA GLU A 90 10.93 -4.13 27.56
C GLU A 90 11.16 -4.09 26.04
N ALA A 91 10.32 -3.34 25.32
CA ALA A 91 10.41 -3.22 23.87
C ALA A 91 11.81 -2.73 23.43
N ASP A 92 12.30 -1.67 24.08
CA ASP A 92 13.58 -1.03 23.77
C ASP A 92 14.80 -1.91 24.15
N ALA A 93 14.59 -2.98 24.92
CA ALA A 93 15.63 -3.90 25.38
C ALA A 93 15.49 -5.31 24.76
N VAL A 94 14.62 -5.47 23.75
CA VAL A 94 14.35 -6.78 23.15
C VAL A 94 15.52 -7.27 22.30
N GLU A 95 16.30 -6.37 21.71
CA GLU A 95 17.45 -6.74 20.87
C GLU A 95 18.47 -7.59 21.63
N GLY A 96 18.98 -8.63 20.97
CA GLY A 96 19.94 -9.57 21.55
C GLY A 96 19.32 -10.51 22.58
N THR A 97 18.08 -10.25 23.01
CA THR A 97 17.36 -11.09 23.94
C THR A 97 16.68 -12.24 23.22
N ARG A 98 16.78 -13.42 23.82
CA ARG A 98 16.01 -14.57 23.37
C ARG A 98 14.57 -14.46 23.84
N VAL A 99 13.63 -14.43 22.92
CA VAL A 99 12.22 -14.19 23.21
C VAL A 99 11.32 -15.24 22.58
N LYS A 100 10.17 -15.46 23.22
CA LYS A 100 9.00 -16.09 22.62
C LYS A 100 8.02 -14.98 22.24
N VAL A 101 7.63 -14.99 20.97
CA VAL A 101 6.60 -14.13 20.41
C VAL A 101 5.39 -14.98 20.08
N GLU A 102 4.24 -14.60 20.59
CA GLU A 102 2.93 -15.10 20.17
C GLU A 102 2.25 -14.01 19.35
N GLY A 103 1.71 -14.33 18.18
CA GLY A 103 1.13 -13.32 17.31
C GLY A 103 0.30 -13.88 16.17
N ARG A 104 0.04 -13.02 15.19
CA ARG A 104 -0.63 -13.39 13.94
C ARG A 104 0.31 -13.15 12.77
N TRP A 105 0.58 -14.20 12.00
CA TRP A 105 1.21 -14.07 10.69
C TRP A 105 0.18 -13.62 9.65
N ARG A 106 0.52 -12.59 8.87
CA ARG A 106 -0.37 -11.99 7.86
C ARG A 106 0.23 -11.98 6.45
N GLY A 107 1.48 -12.39 6.31
CA GLY A 107 2.22 -12.40 5.05
C GLY A 107 3.73 -12.47 5.31
N PRO A 108 4.56 -12.72 4.28
CA PRO A 108 6.00 -12.94 4.41
C PRO A 108 6.75 -11.86 5.21
N PHE A 109 6.31 -10.60 5.12
CA PHE A 109 6.96 -9.48 5.81
C PHE A 109 6.17 -8.95 7.01
N LYS A 110 5.09 -9.63 7.41
CA LYS A 110 4.13 -9.11 8.39
C LYS A 110 3.71 -10.14 9.44
N PHE A 111 4.38 -10.09 10.59
CA PHE A 111 3.98 -10.81 11.79
C PHE A 111 3.62 -9.82 12.90
N SER A 112 2.37 -9.80 13.37
CA SER A 112 1.93 -8.89 14.45
C SER A 112 2.00 -9.57 15.82
N ALA A 113 2.90 -9.09 16.68
CA ALA A 113 3.09 -9.57 18.04
C ALA A 113 1.91 -9.20 18.94
N ARG A 114 1.29 -10.22 19.54
CA ARG A 114 0.33 -10.07 20.64
C ARG A 114 1.05 -10.04 21.98
N LYS A 115 2.02 -10.92 22.18
CA LYS A 115 2.73 -11.08 23.45
C LYS A 115 4.19 -11.41 23.18
N VAL A 116 5.08 -10.74 23.89
CA VAL A 116 6.52 -10.99 23.87
C VAL A 116 6.97 -11.33 25.28
N SER A 117 7.74 -12.41 25.43
CA SER A 117 8.20 -12.89 26.73
C SER A 117 9.62 -13.45 26.64
N PRO A 118 10.44 -13.33 27.70
CA PRO A 118 11.82 -13.82 27.68
C PRO A 118 11.82 -15.34 27.65
N ARG A 119 12.82 -15.90 26.98
CA ARG A 119 13.05 -17.34 26.95
C ARG A 119 14.49 -17.66 27.30
N GLY A 120 14.68 -18.68 28.15
CA GLY A 120 15.99 -19.19 28.48
C GLY A 120 16.66 -19.93 27.31
N ALA A 121 17.86 -20.45 27.56
CA ALA A 121 18.61 -21.22 26.59
C ALA A 121 17.80 -22.40 26.01
N GLY A 122 17.92 -22.62 24.71
CA GLY A 122 17.23 -23.70 24.00
C GLY A 122 17.22 -23.48 22.49
N ARG A 123 16.70 -24.46 21.76
CA ARG A 123 16.54 -24.40 20.28
C ARG A 123 15.51 -23.36 19.86
N ASP A 124 15.67 -22.85 18.65
CA ASP A 124 14.68 -21.99 17.99
C ASP A 124 13.40 -22.76 17.72
N ARG A 125 12.28 -22.04 17.64
CA ARG A 125 10.99 -22.65 17.37
C ARG A 125 10.16 -21.86 16.37
N ILE A 126 9.49 -22.60 15.51
CA ILE A 126 8.44 -22.11 14.62
C ILE A 126 7.17 -22.90 14.97
N GLY A 127 6.15 -22.18 15.41
CA GLY A 127 4.85 -22.72 15.78
C GLY A 127 3.76 -22.19 14.85
N GLY A 128 3.07 -23.07 14.13
CA GLY A 128 2.04 -22.66 13.19
C GLY A 128 1.38 -23.82 12.46
N ARG A 129 0.35 -23.50 11.68
CA ARG A 129 -0.26 -24.43 10.72
C ARG A 129 0.73 -24.80 9.61
N ILE A 130 0.76 -26.08 9.24
CA ILE A 130 1.35 -26.55 7.98
C ILE A 130 0.47 -26.06 6.82
N ASP A 131 1.00 -25.14 6.04
CA ASP A 131 0.32 -24.50 4.91
C ASP A 131 0.59 -25.26 3.59
N ALA A 132 1.71 -25.99 3.49
CA ALA A 132 1.99 -26.90 2.38
C ALA A 132 2.95 -28.02 2.81
N LEU A 133 2.92 -29.16 2.10
CA LEU A 133 3.90 -30.25 2.23
C LEU A 133 4.44 -30.61 0.84
N SER A 134 5.76 -30.63 0.69
CA SER A 134 6.42 -30.99 -0.56
C SER A 134 7.64 -31.87 -0.29
N ARG A 135 8.16 -32.56 -1.32
CA ARG A 135 9.46 -33.22 -1.26
C ARG A 135 10.45 -32.50 -2.15
N LYS A 136 11.56 -32.01 -1.57
CA LYS A 136 12.64 -31.35 -2.29
C LYS A 136 13.95 -32.09 -1.98
N GLY A 137 14.63 -32.60 -3.01
CA GLY A 137 15.90 -33.31 -2.84
C GLY A 137 15.81 -34.59 -1.98
N GLY A 138 14.63 -35.21 -1.87
CA GLY A 138 14.39 -36.40 -1.04
C GLY A 138 13.87 -36.08 0.37
N GLU A 139 14.12 -34.88 0.87
CA GLU A 139 13.65 -34.40 2.18
C GLU A 139 12.19 -33.95 2.10
N LEU A 140 11.43 -34.16 3.19
CA LEU A 140 10.09 -33.61 3.33
C LEU A 140 10.20 -32.17 3.82
N VAL A 141 9.52 -31.24 3.17
CA VAL A 141 9.53 -29.82 3.52
C VAL A 141 8.10 -29.37 3.81
N ALA A 142 7.89 -28.82 5.01
CA ALA A 142 6.64 -28.19 5.39
C ALA A 142 6.76 -26.67 5.25
N ARG A 143 5.81 -26.03 4.56
CA ARG A 143 5.65 -24.58 4.61
C ARG A 143 4.85 -24.23 5.86
N VAL A 144 5.41 -23.40 6.72
CA VAL A 144 4.73 -22.85 7.90
C VAL A 144 4.96 -21.35 7.90
N MET A 145 3.91 -20.55 7.72
CA MET A 145 4.09 -19.10 7.47
C MET A 145 5.00 -18.87 6.25
N CYS A 146 6.00 -18.00 6.36
CA CYS A 146 7.02 -17.75 5.35
C CYS A 146 8.20 -18.74 5.38
N PHE A 147 8.19 -19.73 6.27
CA PHE A 147 9.34 -20.60 6.52
C PHE A 147 9.22 -21.92 5.75
N GLU A 148 10.31 -22.30 5.08
CA GLU A 148 10.54 -23.68 4.68
C GLU A 148 11.12 -24.46 5.86
N VAL A 149 10.30 -25.32 6.46
CA VAL A 149 10.69 -26.19 7.56
C VAL A 149 11.09 -27.55 6.98
N VAL A 150 12.39 -27.82 6.92
CA VAL A 150 12.96 -29.08 6.45
C VAL A 150 12.80 -30.13 7.55
N LEU A 151 12.23 -31.29 7.19
CA LEU A 151 11.95 -32.41 8.07
C LEU A 151 12.85 -33.60 7.69
N PRO A 152 14.00 -33.78 8.37
CA PRO A 152 14.87 -34.94 8.18
C PRO A 152 14.12 -36.27 8.35
N GLU A 153 14.59 -37.34 7.70
CA GLU A 153 13.93 -38.65 7.77
C GLU A 153 13.84 -39.21 9.20
N ASP A 154 14.80 -38.86 10.05
CA ASP A 154 14.92 -39.30 11.44
C ASP A 154 14.38 -38.27 12.46
N VAL A 155 13.69 -37.22 12.00
CA VAL A 155 13.12 -36.21 12.91
C VAL A 155 12.11 -36.84 13.86
N GLU A 156 12.27 -36.55 15.14
CA GLU A 156 11.34 -37.01 16.18
C GLU A 156 9.99 -36.27 16.02
N VAL A 157 8.90 -37.02 15.87
CA VAL A 157 7.52 -36.49 15.79
C VAL A 157 6.73 -36.93 17.02
N GLU A 158 6.36 -35.96 17.85
CA GLU A 158 5.49 -36.14 19.01
C GLU A 158 4.08 -35.62 18.72
N ALA A 159 3.07 -36.27 19.31
CA ALA A 159 1.69 -35.84 19.24
C ALA A 159 0.90 -36.37 20.46
N GLU A 160 -0.14 -35.65 20.87
CA GLU A 160 -1.03 -36.06 21.99
C GLU A 160 -1.88 -37.32 21.66
N GLY A 161 -1.93 -37.70 20.39
CA GLY A 161 -2.59 -38.89 19.89
C GLY A 161 -2.18 -39.22 18.45
N PRO A 162 -2.81 -40.19 17.79
CA PRO A 162 -2.56 -40.48 16.38
C PRO A 162 -2.75 -39.23 15.51
N LEU A 163 -1.81 -38.94 14.61
CA LEU A 163 -1.88 -37.76 13.73
C LEU A 163 -3.16 -37.72 12.88
N ALA A 164 -3.69 -38.89 12.54
CA ALA A 164 -4.93 -39.04 11.80
C ALA A 164 -6.17 -38.49 12.55
N SER A 165 -6.16 -38.52 13.88
CA SER A 165 -7.29 -38.10 14.72
C SER A 165 -7.24 -36.65 15.19
N LEU A 166 -6.10 -35.97 15.06
CA LEU A 166 -5.98 -34.56 15.45
C LEU A 166 -6.77 -33.65 14.51
N ALA A 167 -7.41 -32.62 15.07
CA ALA A 167 -8.12 -31.63 14.28
C ALA A 167 -7.14 -30.87 13.38
N LEU A 168 -7.56 -30.64 12.13
CA LEU A 168 -6.82 -29.79 11.21
C LEU A 168 -7.26 -28.35 11.42
N ALA A 169 -6.28 -27.46 11.60
CA ALA A 169 -6.51 -26.03 11.63
C ALA A 169 -7.14 -25.61 10.30
N PRO A 170 -8.18 -24.75 10.35
CA PRO A 170 -8.74 -24.20 9.14
C PRO A 170 -7.65 -23.44 8.40
N ALA A 171 -7.90 -23.35 7.11
CA ALA A 171 -7.06 -22.69 6.16
C ALA A 171 -6.89 -21.19 6.57
N ARG A 172 -5.67 -20.64 6.41
CA ARG A 172 -5.35 -19.26 6.81
C ARG A 172 -5.87 -18.29 5.77
N ILE A 173 -6.73 -17.39 6.21
CA ILE A 173 -7.11 -16.22 5.42
C ILE A 173 -5.93 -15.23 5.41
N VAL A 174 -4.99 -15.40 4.50
CA VAL A 174 -4.08 -14.34 4.07
C VAL A 174 -4.93 -13.37 3.25
N ARG A 175 -5.00 -12.10 3.66
CA ARG A 175 -5.63 -11.10 2.80
C ARG A 175 -4.68 -10.90 1.63
N PRO A 176 -5.14 -11.02 0.37
CA PRO A 176 -4.29 -10.64 -0.76
C PRO A 176 -3.83 -9.19 -0.56
N GLU A 177 -2.57 -8.94 -0.92
CA GLU A 177 -1.84 -7.70 -0.61
C GLU A 177 -2.38 -6.45 -1.34
N THR A 178 -3.47 -6.55 -2.10
CA THR A 178 -4.20 -5.37 -2.61
C THR A 178 -4.70 -4.44 -1.49
N ASP A 179 -4.63 -4.85 -0.22
CA ASP A 179 -4.90 -4.02 0.96
C ASP A 179 -3.62 -3.44 1.63
N LEU A 180 -2.40 -3.70 1.13
CA LEU A 180 -1.14 -3.35 1.83
C LEU A 180 -0.56 -1.98 1.47
N ASP A 181 -0.72 -1.55 0.22
CA ASP A 181 -0.40 -0.18 -0.23
C ASP A 181 -1.63 0.74 -0.23
N ALA A 182 -2.82 0.17 0.01
CA ALA A 182 -4.10 0.88 -0.03
C ALA A 182 -4.04 2.19 0.75
N ASP A 183 -4.33 3.29 0.07
CA ASP A 183 -4.52 4.57 0.71
C ASP A 183 -5.62 4.47 1.79
N GLU A 184 -5.61 5.37 2.76
CA GLU A 184 -6.70 5.52 3.74
C GLU A 184 -8.09 5.48 3.15
N ASP A 185 -8.19 6.01 1.94
CA ASP A 185 -9.39 6.20 1.17
C ASP A 185 -10.02 4.85 0.82
N ASP A 186 -9.22 3.77 0.78
CA ASP A 186 -9.66 2.40 0.50
C ASP A 186 -9.81 1.52 1.73
N LEU A 187 -9.71 2.10 2.93
CA LEU A 187 -10.01 1.38 4.16
C LEU A 187 -11.53 1.32 4.40
N PHE A 188 -12.08 0.11 4.54
CA PHE A 188 -13.51 -0.13 4.83
C PHE A 188 -13.84 -0.48 6.29
N GLY A 189 -12.83 -0.64 7.15
CA GLY A 189 -13.03 -1.10 8.52
C GLY A 189 -13.02 -2.64 8.64
N ARG A 190 -13.68 -3.17 9.68
CA ARG A 190 -13.71 -4.64 9.92
C ARG A 190 -14.86 -5.33 9.18
N GLY A 191 -15.89 -4.59 8.82
CA GLY A 191 -17.09 -5.13 8.22
C GLY A 191 -17.87 -6.07 9.16
N ILE A 192 -18.89 -6.69 8.57
CA ILE A 192 -19.82 -7.63 9.19
C ILE A 192 -19.62 -8.98 8.51
N ALA A 193 -19.26 -10.01 9.27
CA ALA A 193 -19.18 -11.36 8.76
C ALA A 193 -20.59 -11.91 8.48
N LEU A 194 -20.84 -12.34 7.24
CA LEU A 194 -22.08 -12.94 6.76
C LEU A 194 -21.89 -14.46 6.59
N GLY A 195 -21.51 -15.15 7.66
CA GLY A 195 -21.13 -16.57 7.63
C GLY A 195 -19.64 -16.77 7.84
N SER A 196 -19.09 -17.91 7.39
CA SER A 196 -17.69 -18.26 7.60
C SER A 196 -16.73 -17.72 6.55
N ASN A 197 -17.24 -17.34 5.37
CA ASN A 197 -16.46 -17.02 4.18
C ASN A 197 -16.90 -15.74 3.47
N LEU A 198 -17.77 -14.94 4.07
CA LEU A 198 -18.34 -13.75 3.44
C LEU A 198 -18.25 -12.57 4.40
N VAL A 199 -17.78 -11.42 3.92
CA VAL A 199 -17.69 -10.19 4.71
C VAL A 199 -18.29 -9.04 3.92
N LEU A 200 -19.23 -8.32 4.54
CA LEU A 200 -19.79 -7.08 4.02
C LEU A 200 -19.15 -5.91 4.77
N SER A 201 -18.56 -4.97 4.05
CA SER A 201 -17.99 -3.76 4.63
C SER A 201 -18.58 -2.52 3.98
N GLY A 202 -18.54 -1.39 4.68
CA GLY A 202 -19.13 -0.15 4.20
C GLY A 202 -18.32 1.07 4.60
N GLN A 203 -18.32 2.06 3.71
CA GLN A 203 -17.70 3.36 3.95
C GLN A 203 -18.68 4.47 3.55
N PHE A 204 -18.72 5.54 4.33
CA PHE A 204 -19.46 6.75 4.02
C PHE A 204 -18.52 7.94 4.13
N GLU A 205 -18.57 8.84 3.15
CA GLU A 205 -17.77 10.04 3.13
C GLU A 205 -18.64 11.26 2.87
N LEU A 206 -18.31 12.36 3.55
CA LEU A 206 -18.82 13.69 3.27
C LEU A 206 -17.64 14.62 3.03
N LYS A 207 -17.61 15.27 1.87
CA LYS A 207 -16.56 16.19 1.45
C LYS A 207 -17.16 17.54 1.07
N SER A 208 -16.54 18.62 1.52
CA SER A 208 -16.85 19.99 1.12
C SER A 208 -15.58 20.64 0.60
N ARG A 209 -15.61 21.18 -0.60
CA ARG A 209 -14.49 21.87 -1.25
C ARG A 209 -14.91 23.26 -1.69
N TYR A 210 -14.13 24.27 -1.32
CA TYR A 210 -14.32 25.66 -1.72
C TYR A 210 -13.07 26.16 -2.46
N GLU A 211 -13.30 26.81 -3.60
CA GLU A 211 -12.26 27.37 -4.46
C GLU A 211 -12.55 28.83 -4.72
N ALA A 212 -11.52 29.67 -4.58
CA ALA A 212 -11.57 31.08 -4.88
C ALA A 212 -10.48 31.45 -5.89
N GLU A 213 -10.87 32.26 -6.88
CA GLU A 213 -9.94 32.91 -7.83
C GLU A 213 -9.03 31.97 -8.64
N TYR A 214 -9.49 30.77 -8.99
CA TYR A 214 -8.72 29.80 -9.79
C TYR A 214 -8.40 30.28 -11.23
N ASP A 215 -9.07 31.31 -11.74
CA ASP A 215 -8.70 31.98 -13.00
C ASP A 215 -7.87 33.28 -12.79
N LEU A 216 -7.43 33.52 -11.54
CA LEU A 216 -6.62 34.64 -11.08
C LEU A 216 -7.22 36.01 -11.51
N ALA A 217 -8.55 36.12 -11.54
CA ALA A 217 -9.24 37.26 -12.15
C ALA A 217 -10.47 37.69 -11.33
N PRO A 218 -10.31 38.58 -10.33
CA PRO A 218 -11.36 38.91 -9.35
C PRO A 218 -12.54 39.67 -9.95
N ALA A 219 -12.37 40.23 -11.15
CA ALA A 219 -13.47 40.81 -11.91
C ALA A 219 -14.50 39.76 -12.38
N ARG A 220 -14.13 38.47 -12.39
CA ARG A 220 -14.98 37.36 -12.79
C ARG A 220 -15.33 36.53 -11.56
N LYS A 221 -16.59 36.62 -11.14
CA LYS A 221 -17.13 35.85 -10.02
C LYS A 221 -17.26 34.36 -10.36
N ARG A 222 -16.21 33.58 -10.10
CA ARG A 222 -16.05 32.18 -10.52
C ARG A 222 -15.71 31.21 -9.40
N ASP A 223 -15.84 31.68 -8.16
CA ASP A 223 -15.71 30.84 -6.99
C ASP A 223 -16.67 29.65 -7.08
N ARG A 224 -16.16 28.49 -6.64
CA ARG A 224 -16.85 27.21 -6.71
C ARG A 224 -16.94 26.60 -5.32
N THR A 225 -18.11 26.09 -4.98
CA THR A 225 -18.31 25.21 -3.82
C THR A 225 -18.87 23.88 -4.28
N ASP A 226 -18.20 22.80 -3.92
CA ASP A 226 -18.65 21.43 -4.14
C ASP A 226 -18.93 20.77 -2.78
N VAL A 227 -20.11 20.20 -2.61
CA VAL A 227 -20.47 19.33 -1.47
C VAL A 227 -20.80 17.95 -2.01
N GLU A 228 -20.03 16.96 -1.59
CA GLU A 228 -20.13 15.57 -2.05
C GLU A 228 -20.42 14.63 -0.89
N GLY A 229 -21.42 13.76 -1.05
CA GLY A 229 -21.64 12.61 -0.19
C GLY A 229 -21.39 11.34 -1.00
N SER A 230 -20.57 10.43 -0.48
CA SER A 230 -20.31 9.14 -1.12
C SER A 230 -20.55 7.97 -0.16
N ALA A 231 -20.98 6.85 -0.74
CA ALA A 231 -21.19 5.59 -0.03
C ALA A 231 -20.58 4.46 -0.85
N ARG A 232 -19.76 3.63 -0.20
CA ARG A 232 -19.14 2.46 -0.79
C ARG A 232 -19.59 1.22 -0.02
N LEU A 233 -20.01 0.18 -0.72
CA LEU A 233 -20.36 -1.12 -0.15
C LEU A 233 -19.54 -2.20 -0.81
N ARG A 234 -18.84 -3.01 -0.01
CA ARG A 234 -17.92 -4.05 -0.49
C ARG A 234 -18.31 -5.40 0.07
N LEU A 235 -18.39 -6.40 -0.80
CA LEU A 235 -18.60 -7.79 -0.45
C LEU A 235 -17.37 -8.62 -0.82
N ASP A 236 -16.72 -9.19 0.18
CA ASP A 236 -15.58 -10.10 0.01
C ASP A 236 -16.05 -11.54 0.28
N TRP A 237 -15.93 -12.41 -0.73
CA TRP A 237 -16.24 -13.84 -0.65
C TRP A 237 -14.97 -14.68 -0.81
N ARG A 238 -14.68 -15.53 0.18
CA ARG A 238 -13.48 -16.40 0.22
C ARG A 238 -13.87 -17.87 0.38
N PRO A 239 -14.32 -18.56 -0.68
CA PRO A 239 -14.79 -19.94 -0.57
C PRO A 239 -13.69 -20.92 -0.12
N SER A 240 -12.43 -20.61 -0.35
CA SER A 240 -11.24 -21.29 0.17
C SER A 240 -10.13 -20.27 0.46
N ASP A 241 -8.94 -20.73 0.88
CA ASP A 241 -7.78 -19.86 1.08
C ASP A 241 -7.24 -19.33 -0.24
N GLU A 242 -7.35 -20.14 -1.28
CA GLU A 242 -6.76 -19.90 -2.59
C GLU A 242 -7.64 -19.01 -3.47
N VAL A 243 -8.84 -18.61 -3.02
CA VAL A 243 -9.82 -17.89 -3.84
C VAL A 243 -10.41 -16.71 -3.07
N LEU A 244 -10.37 -15.52 -3.67
CA LEU A 244 -11.14 -14.35 -3.25
C LEU A 244 -11.94 -13.81 -4.43
N ALA A 245 -13.23 -13.59 -4.24
CA ALA A 245 -14.03 -12.73 -5.11
C ALA A 245 -14.42 -11.46 -4.35
N ARG A 246 -14.24 -10.31 -4.99
CA ARG A 246 -14.66 -9.01 -4.46
C ARG A 246 -15.70 -8.39 -5.39
N VAL A 247 -16.70 -7.76 -4.81
CA VAL A 247 -17.64 -6.90 -5.52
C VAL A 247 -17.83 -5.61 -4.71
N GLU A 248 -17.65 -4.48 -5.36
CA GLU A 248 -17.85 -3.17 -4.77
C GLU A 248 -18.85 -2.33 -5.57
N VAL A 249 -19.77 -1.69 -4.85
CA VAL A 249 -20.68 -0.68 -5.39
C VAL A 249 -20.31 0.66 -4.76
N ARG A 250 -20.08 1.66 -5.61
CA ARG A 250 -19.80 3.05 -5.21
C ARG A 250 -20.96 3.93 -5.67
N SER A 251 -21.49 4.75 -4.76
CA SER A 251 -22.51 5.74 -5.05
C SER A 251 -22.05 7.11 -4.57
N ARG A 252 -22.19 8.13 -5.41
CA ARG A 252 -21.74 9.50 -5.19
C ARG A 252 -22.86 10.47 -5.53
N TYR A 253 -23.08 11.43 -4.65
CA TYR A 253 -23.97 12.56 -4.84
C TYR A 253 -23.16 13.84 -4.68
N ARG A 254 -23.08 14.68 -5.72
CA ARG A 254 -22.38 15.96 -5.67
C ARG A 254 -23.32 17.11 -5.99
N TRP A 255 -23.35 18.10 -5.09
CA TRP A 255 -23.96 19.41 -5.32
C TRP A 255 -22.85 20.43 -5.55
N ARG A 256 -22.92 21.15 -6.67
CA ARG A 256 -21.96 22.18 -7.07
C ARG A 256 -22.67 23.51 -7.20
N ASP A 257 -22.02 24.57 -6.73
CA ASP A 257 -22.43 25.96 -6.91
C ASP A 257 -21.23 26.77 -7.42
N GLU A 258 -21.28 27.22 -8.68
CA GLU A 258 -20.28 28.10 -9.29
C GLU A 258 -20.94 29.47 -9.53
N GLN A 259 -20.35 30.56 -9.04
CA GLN A 259 -21.02 31.87 -9.01
C GLN A 259 -21.52 32.39 -10.37
N ASP A 260 -20.86 32.04 -11.48
CA ASP A 260 -21.25 32.46 -12.83
C ASP A 260 -22.09 31.44 -13.60
N LYS A 261 -22.07 30.15 -13.21
CA LYS A 261 -22.82 29.06 -13.88
C LYS A 261 -24.03 28.56 -13.10
N GLY A 262 -24.16 28.94 -11.83
CA GLY A 262 -25.23 28.51 -10.94
C GLY A 262 -25.00 27.11 -10.37
N GLN A 263 -26.10 26.42 -10.10
CA GLN A 263 -26.08 25.15 -9.36
C GLN A 263 -26.22 23.94 -10.28
N GLU A 264 -25.42 22.91 -10.00
CA GLU A 264 -25.42 21.63 -10.67
C GLU A 264 -25.55 20.51 -9.63
N ARG A 265 -26.23 19.42 -10.02
CA ARG A 265 -26.31 18.19 -9.24
C ARG A 265 -25.88 17.02 -10.11
N VAL A 266 -24.97 16.22 -9.58
CA VAL A 266 -24.45 15.03 -10.26
C VAL A 266 -24.64 13.84 -9.34
N ASP A 267 -25.36 12.86 -9.85
CA ASP A 267 -25.59 11.57 -9.19
C ASP A 267 -24.86 10.51 -10.01
N ASP A 268 -23.97 9.76 -9.36
CA ASP A 268 -23.16 8.72 -9.99
C ASP A 268 -23.25 7.45 -9.16
N THR A 269 -23.49 6.31 -9.79
CA THR A 269 -23.50 5.00 -9.13
C THR A 269 -22.93 3.98 -10.08
N ARG A 270 -21.85 3.35 -9.64
CA ARG A 270 -21.01 2.50 -10.48
C ARG A 270 -20.41 1.34 -9.70
N LEU A 271 -19.80 0.42 -10.43
CA LEU A 271 -19.02 -0.66 -9.84
C LEU A 271 -17.60 -0.15 -9.52
N GLY A 272 -17.13 -0.45 -8.32
CA GLY A 272 -15.72 -0.32 -7.95
C GLY A 272 -14.97 -1.62 -8.27
N GLU A 273 -14.00 -1.97 -7.43
CA GLU A 273 -13.32 -3.26 -7.47
C GLU A 273 -14.31 -4.43 -7.59
N THR A 274 -14.21 -5.17 -8.69
CA THR A 274 -15.04 -6.33 -9.01
C THR A 274 -14.15 -7.37 -9.70
N PHE A 275 -13.49 -8.21 -8.92
CA PHE A 275 -12.49 -9.15 -9.42
C PHE A 275 -12.52 -10.51 -8.72
N LEU A 276 -11.85 -11.47 -9.37
CA LEU A 276 -11.50 -12.77 -8.84
C LEU A 276 -9.98 -12.86 -8.68
N TYR A 277 -9.54 -13.30 -7.51
CA TYR A 277 -8.16 -13.64 -7.20
C TYR A 277 -8.05 -15.14 -6.97
N LEU A 278 -6.99 -15.74 -7.53
CA LEU A 278 -6.65 -17.16 -7.43
C LEU A 278 -5.17 -17.33 -7.06
N GLU A 279 -4.87 -17.90 -5.89
CA GLU A 279 -3.51 -18.33 -5.50
C GLU A 279 -3.08 -19.48 -6.42
N ASP A 280 -1.85 -19.43 -6.92
CA ASP A 280 -1.32 -20.41 -7.90
C ASP A 280 -2.24 -20.60 -9.14
N GLY A 281 -3.03 -19.59 -9.49
CA GLY A 281 -4.09 -19.68 -10.50
C GLY A 281 -3.59 -19.95 -11.92
N LEU A 282 -2.32 -19.65 -12.22
CA LEU A 282 -1.69 -19.96 -13.50
C LEU A 282 -0.80 -21.21 -13.40
N THR A 283 0.13 -21.21 -12.45
CA THR A 283 1.03 -22.31 -12.11
C THR A 283 1.64 -22.06 -10.73
N GLU A 284 2.42 -23.01 -10.19
CA GLU A 284 2.99 -22.90 -8.84
C GLU A 284 3.86 -21.64 -8.67
N GLY A 285 3.51 -20.83 -7.66
CA GLY A 285 4.09 -19.54 -7.31
C GLY A 285 3.68 -18.39 -8.25
N TRP A 286 2.54 -18.50 -8.93
CA TRP A 286 1.99 -17.46 -9.80
C TRP A 286 0.50 -17.26 -9.53
N ASP A 287 0.21 -16.16 -8.86
CA ASP A 287 -1.15 -15.75 -8.51
C ASP A 287 -1.79 -15.00 -9.68
N LEU A 288 -3.11 -15.12 -9.79
CA LEU A 288 -3.89 -14.60 -10.90
C LEU A 288 -5.03 -13.72 -10.40
N TYR A 289 -5.13 -12.52 -10.97
CA TYR A 289 -6.23 -11.59 -10.79
C TYR A 289 -6.95 -11.37 -12.13
N ILE A 290 -8.28 -11.40 -12.09
CA ILE A 290 -9.14 -11.22 -13.27
C ILE A 290 -10.31 -10.31 -12.89
N GLY A 291 -10.51 -9.23 -13.65
CA GLY A 291 -11.65 -8.33 -13.53
C GLY A 291 -11.23 -6.91 -13.21
N ARG A 292 -12.16 -6.12 -12.66
CA ARG A 292 -11.92 -4.73 -12.28
C ARG A 292 -11.20 -4.68 -10.95
N GLN A 293 -9.97 -4.21 -10.95
CA GLN A 293 -9.09 -4.21 -9.79
C GLN A 293 -8.44 -2.85 -9.61
N ASP A 294 -7.99 -2.61 -8.39
CA ASP A 294 -7.28 -1.40 -8.03
C ASP A 294 -5.79 -1.53 -8.40
N PHE A 295 -5.29 -0.57 -9.17
CA PHE A 295 -3.87 -0.36 -9.43
C PHE A 295 -3.44 0.88 -8.66
N ASP A 296 -2.77 0.64 -7.55
CA ASP A 296 -2.29 1.66 -6.61
C ASP A 296 -0.84 1.33 -6.23
N GLU A 297 -0.07 2.35 -5.93
CA GLU A 297 1.30 2.27 -5.46
C GLU A 297 1.62 3.47 -4.54
N ALA A 298 2.54 3.27 -3.60
CA ALA A 298 2.73 4.15 -2.44
C ALA A 298 2.88 5.67 -2.68
N ARG A 299 3.27 6.11 -3.89
CA ARG A 299 3.37 7.54 -4.25
C ARG A 299 2.44 7.96 -5.38
N GLU A 300 1.60 7.06 -5.88
CA GLU A 300 0.64 7.29 -6.95
C GLU A 300 1.21 8.08 -8.15
N TRP A 301 2.48 7.85 -8.44
CA TRP A 301 3.26 8.49 -9.51
C TRP A 301 3.08 7.76 -10.84
N ILE A 302 2.77 6.46 -10.79
CA ILE A 302 2.47 5.62 -11.96
C ILE A 302 0.98 5.31 -12.08
N TYR A 303 0.33 4.87 -10.99
CA TYR A 303 -1.09 4.48 -10.99
C TYR A 303 -1.74 4.83 -9.64
N ASP A 304 -2.97 5.34 -9.72
CA ASP A 304 -4.08 5.25 -8.77
C ASP A 304 -5.34 5.14 -9.63
N GLN A 305 -5.67 3.92 -10.06
CA GLN A 305 -6.78 3.71 -10.97
C GLN A 305 -7.42 2.34 -10.83
N ASN A 306 -8.75 2.31 -10.92
CA ASN A 306 -9.49 1.06 -11.07
C ASN A 306 -9.54 0.67 -12.55
N LEU A 307 -8.86 -0.43 -12.91
CA LEU A 307 -8.75 -0.93 -14.28
C LEU A 307 -9.33 -2.34 -14.41
N ASP A 308 -9.91 -2.63 -15.57
CA ASP A 308 -10.31 -3.97 -15.97
C ASP A 308 -9.10 -4.72 -16.52
N ALA A 309 -8.68 -5.77 -15.84
CA ALA A 309 -7.36 -6.34 -16.07
C ALA A 309 -7.29 -7.87 -15.94
N LEU A 310 -6.28 -8.41 -16.60
CA LEU A 310 -5.62 -9.67 -16.29
C LEU A 310 -4.27 -9.34 -15.67
N ARG A 311 -4.04 -9.73 -14.41
CA ARG A 311 -2.76 -9.49 -13.71
C ARG A 311 -2.24 -10.77 -13.11
N VAL A 312 -0.94 -10.99 -13.25
CA VAL A 312 -0.23 -12.09 -12.62
C VAL A 312 0.85 -11.58 -11.70
N VAL A 313 0.97 -12.18 -10.52
CA VAL A 313 1.94 -11.80 -9.51
C VAL A 313 2.74 -13.02 -9.10
N ARG A 314 4.05 -12.84 -8.94
CA ARG A 314 4.94 -13.84 -8.37
C ARG A 314 5.76 -13.22 -7.27
N GLU A 315 5.64 -13.80 -6.09
CA GLU A 315 6.43 -13.44 -4.93
C GLU A 315 7.45 -14.52 -4.60
N ARG A 316 8.69 -14.08 -4.34
CA ARG A 316 9.77 -14.90 -3.81
C ARG A 316 10.52 -14.11 -2.74
N PRO A 317 11.25 -14.77 -1.83
CA PRO A 317 12.10 -14.06 -0.88
C PRO A 317 13.04 -13.11 -1.61
N GLY A 318 12.91 -11.80 -1.34
CA GLY A 318 13.74 -10.74 -1.93
C GLY A 318 13.40 -10.36 -3.37
N SER A 319 12.28 -10.80 -3.94
CA SER A 319 11.81 -10.31 -5.24
C SER A 319 10.31 -10.46 -5.45
N ARG A 320 9.68 -9.46 -6.06
CA ARG A 320 8.29 -9.50 -6.50
C ARG A 320 8.21 -9.08 -7.97
N LEU A 321 7.52 -9.89 -8.78
CA LEU A 321 7.25 -9.60 -10.18
C LEU A 321 5.74 -9.51 -10.40
N GLU A 322 5.29 -8.44 -11.03
CA GLU A 322 3.93 -8.23 -11.47
C GLU A 322 3.90 -7.91 -12.96
N LEU A 323 2.95 -8.51 -13.67
CA LEU A 323 2.68 -8.26 -15.08
C LEU A 323 1.18 -8.10 -15.25
N SER A 324 0.74 -7.10 -16.03
CA SER A 324 -0.68 -6.93 -16.33
C SER A 324 -0.97 -6.54 -17.77
N LEU A 325 -2.16 -6.93 -18.22
CA LEU A 325 -2.85 -6.41 -19.38
C LEU A 325 -4.13 -5.75 -18.88
N SER A 326 -4.36 -4.49 -19.21
CA SER A 326 -5.49 -3.73 -18.65
C SER A 326 -6.10 -2.72 -19.62
N THR A 327 -7.36 -2.40 -19.38
CA THR A 327 -8.15 -1.37 -20.07
C THR A 327 -9.21 -0.83 -19.10
N THR A 328 -10.10 0.03 -19.57
CA THR A 328 -11.31 0.43 -18.84
C THR A 328 -12.54 -0.02 -19.61
N LEU A 329 -13.32 -0.97 -19.10
CA LEU A 329 -14.53 -1.46 -19.80
C LEU A 329 -15.78 -0.67 -19.45
N SER A 330 -15.75 0.06 -18.33
CA SER A 330 -16.84 0.94 -17.90
C SER A 330 -16.33 2.10 -17.06
N ASP A 331 -17.10 3.19 -17.07
CA ASP A 331 -16.88 4.39 -16.27
C ASP A 331 -15.56 5.11 -16.57
N GLY A 332 -15.00 4.89 -17.77
CA GLY A 332 -13.81 5.55 -18.28
C GLY A 332 -14.15 6.73 -19.20
N SER A 333 -13.16 7.56 -19.50
CA SER A 333 -13.27 8.42 -20.67
C SER A 333 -13.17 7.58 -21.95
N PRO A 334 -13.64 8.04 -23.12
CA PRO A 334 -13.42 7.32 -24.38
C PRO A 334 -11.95 6.98 -24.61
N ARG A 335 -11.03 7.88 -24.23
CA ARG A 335 -9.59 7.66 -24.28
C ARG A 335 -9.11 6.50 -23.40
N ASP A 336 -9.77 6.23 -22.27
CA ASP A 336 -9.43 5.10 -21.40
C ASP A 336 -10.09 3.80 -21.86
N GLU A 337 -11.31 3.89 -22.40
CA GLU A 337 -12.06 2.75 -22.94
C GLU A 337 -11.44 2.18 -24.22
N ASP A 338 -10.86 3.05 -25.05
CA ASP A 338 -10.14 2.69 -26.28
C ASP A 338 -8.64 2.41 -26.04
N SER A 339 -8.24 2.19 -24.78
CA SER A 339 -6.83 1.93 -24.42
C SER A 339 -6.50 0.46 -24.18
N LEU A 340 -5.31 0.03 -24.62
CA LEU A 340 -4.66 -1.18 -24.18
C LEU A 340 -3.39 -0.81 -23.39
N ASN A 341 -3.32 -1.31 -22.16
CA ASN A 341 -2.20 -1.06 -21.26
C ASN A 341 -1.47 -2.37 -20.96
N VAL A 342 -0.15 -2.37 -21.11
CA VAL A 342 0.71 -3.50 -20.74
C VAL A 342 1.70 -3.00 -19.70
N THR A 343 1.68 -3.60 -18.51
CA THR A 343 2.53 -3.15 -17.40
C THR A 343 3.44 -4.28 -16.93
N GLY A 344 4.64 -3.90 -16.51
CA GLY A 344 5.58 -4.79 -15.84
C GLY A 344 6.23 -4.09 -14.66
N TYR A 345 6.31 -4.78 -13.53
CA TYR A 345 6.86 -4.25 -12.29
C TYR A 345 7.70 -5.30 -11.58
N LEU A 346 8.98 -5.00 -11.36
CA LEU A 346 9.91 -5.88 -10.64
C LEU A 346 10.49 -5.13 -9.46
N SER A 347 10.29 -5.64 -8.25
CA SER A 347 10.87 -5.09 -7.04
C SER A 347 11.64 -6.13 -6.21
N ASN A 348 12.39 -5.65 -5.23
CA ASN A 348 13.00 -6.48 -4.20
C ASN A 348 12.01 -6.95 -3.11
N GLY A 349 10.74 -6.52 -3.16
CA GLY A 349 9.72 -6.87 -2.17
C GLY A 349 10.03 -6.41 -0.74
N ASP A 350 10.84 -5.35 -0.58
CA ASP A 350 11.18 -4.78 0.73
C ASP A 350 10.56 -3.40 0.88
N ASP A 351 9.43 -3.31 1.59
CA ASP A 351 8.69 -2.07 1.80
C ASP A 351 9.50 -0.95 2.50
N ARG A 352 10.61 -1.27 3.18
CA ARG A 352 11.47 -0.25 3.81
C ARG A 352 12.52 0.31 2.90
N ARG A 353 13.05 -0.53 2.03
CA ARG A 353 14.14 -0.17 1.14
C ARG A 353 13.75 -0.65 -0.23
N HIS A 354 12.64 -0.10 -0.68
CA HIS A 354 11.95 -0.57 -1.84
C HIS A 354 12.73 -0.14 -3.06
N LEU A 355 13.20 -1.11 -3.83
CA LEU A 355 13.83 -0.89 -5.12
C LEU A 355 12.95 -1.54 -6.17
N ALA A 356 12.57 -0.78 -7.18
CA ALA A 356 11.80 -1.30 -8.29
C ALA A 356 12.25 -0.73 -9.63
N VAL A 357 12.05 -1.53 -10.66
CA VAL A 357 12.01 -1.10 -12.06
C VAL A 357 10.65 -1.42 -12.62
N TRP A 358 10.14 -0.55 -13.48
CA TRP A 358 8.80 -0.69 -14.03
C TRP A 358 8.78 -0.23 -15.47
N SER A 359 7.84 -0.77 -16.24
CA SER A 359 7.59 -0.37 -17.61
C SER A 359 6.10 -0.37 -17.89
N MET A 360 5.68 0.51 -18.79
CA MET A 360 4.30 0.58 -19.26
C MET A 360 4.28 0.83 -20.76
N VAL A 361 3.43 0.12 -21.48
CA VAL A 361 2.99 0.49 -22.83
C VAL A 361 1.54 0.92 -22.71
N ARG A 362 1.19 2.04 -23.34
CA ARG A 362 -0.18 2.49 -23.50
C ARG A 362 -0.43 2.79 -24.97
N ASP A 363 -1.30 2.01 -25.56
CA ASP A 363 -1.79 2.16 -26.93
C ASP A 363 -3.25 2.63 -26.84
N ILE A 364 -3.57 3.75 -27.48
CA ILE A 364 -4.89 4.38 -27.48
C ILE A 364 -5.34 4.57 -28.93
N ASP A 365 -6.33 3.77 -29.33
CA ASP A 365 -6.94 3.83 -30.67
C ASP A 365 -8.20 4.72 -30.63
N SER A 366 -7.99 6.03 -30.49
CA SER A 366 -9.07 7.02 -30.34
C SER A 366 -8.93 8.21 -31.29
N ALA A 367 -9.74 9.26 -31.11
CA ALA A 367 -9.61 10.50 -31.89
C ALA A 367 -8.29 11.24 -31.66
N GLN A 368 -7.60 10.96 -30.54
CA GLN A 368 -6.21 11.31 -30.30
C GLN A 368 -5.45 9.99 -30.15
N GLU A 369 -4.66 9.65 -31.16
CA GLU A 369 -3.91 8.39 -31.20
C GLU A 369 -2.64 8.54 -30.34
N GLU A 370 -2.38 7.57 -29.46
CA GLU A 370 -1.18 7.54 -28.62
C GLU A 370 -0.60 6.12 -28.57
N ASP A 371 0.67 5.96 -28.92
CA ASP A 371 1.44 4.73 -28.68
C ASP A 371 2.69 5.12 -27.90
N LEU A 372 2.62 4.96 -26.58
CA LEU A 372 3.62 5.47 -25.65
C LEU A 372 4.19 4.35 -24.79
N PHE A 373 5.50 4.39 -24.61
CA PHE A 373 6.25 3.50 -23.73
C PHE A 373 6.95 4.30 -22.62
N TRP A 374 6.69 3.91 -21.38
CA TRP A 374 7.40 4.40 -20.20
C TRP A 374 8.33 3.33 -19.67
N LEU A 375 9.53 3.75 -19.26
CA LEU A 375 10.47 2.95 -18.48
C LEU A 375 10.91 3.78 -17.28
N GLY A 376 10.81 3.19 -16.09
CA GLY A 376 11.23 3.87 -14.87
C GLY A 376 11.87 2.98 -13.83
N ALA A 377 12.49 3.65 -12.86
CA ALA A 377 13.12 3.04 -11.70
C ALA A 377 12.83 3.88 -10.47
N ARG A 378 12.70 3.23 -9.31
CA ARG A 378 12.46 3.90 -8.04
C ARG A 378 13.20 3.29 -6.87
N ALA A 379 13.53 4.14 -5.91
CA ALA A 379 14.04 3.79 -4.59
C ALA A 379 13.22 4.54 -3.54
N LEU A 380 12.48 3.83 -2.69
CA LEU A 380 11.59 4.42 -1.67
C LEU A 380 11.94 3.88 -0.26
N GLY A 381 11.73 4.69 0.77
CA GLY A 381 11.76 4.27 2.18
C GLY A 381 13.01 4.70 2.99
N GLU A 382 13.30 3.94 4.04
CA GLU A 382 14.29 4.20 5.10
C GLU A 382 15.74 3.85 4.67
N TRP A 383 16.29 4.62 3.73
CA TRP A 383 17.66 4.44 3.23
C TRP A 383 18.73 5.04 4.15
N LEU A 384 18.39 6.08 4.90
CA LEU A 384 19.27 6.79 5.83
C LEU A 384 18.61 6.82 7.23
N PRO A 385 19.38 6.88 8.34
CA PRO A 385 18.81 6.96 9.68
C PRO A 385 17.83 8.14 9.79
N GLU A 386 16.65 7.93 10.37
CA GLU A 386 15.62 8.97 10.60
C GLU A 386 15.07 9.63 9.31
N ASN A 387 15.35 9.09 8.13
CA ASN A 387 14.94 9.67 6.85
C ASN A 387 14.12 8.66 6.06
N ASP A 388 12.95 9.09 5.61
CA ASP A 388 12.23 8.46 4.52
C ASP A 388 12.66 9.14 3.22
N VAL A 389 13.21 8.40 2.27
CA VAL A 389 13.81 8.92 1.04
C VAL A 389 13.03 8.36 -0.14
N TRP A 390 12.76 9.22 -1.13
CA TRP A 390 12.30 8.78 -2.43
C TRP A 390 13.23 9.27 -3.53
N LEU A 391 13.40 8.42 -4.53
CA LEU A 391 13.99 8.75 -5.82
C LEU A 391 13.22 7.99 -6.88
N GLU A 392 12.72 8.71 -7.88
CA GLU A 392 11.98 8.18 -9.00
C GLU A 392 12.53 8.77 -10.29
N LEU A 393 12.72 7.91 -11.27
CA LEU A 393 13.26 8.23 -12.58
C LEU A 393 12.34 7.62 -13.63
N ALA A 394 12.03 8.36 -14.68
CA ALA A 394 11.28 7.84 -15.80
C ALA A 394 11.75 8.46 -17.12
N ALA A 395 11.61 7.67 -18.18
CA ALA A 395 11.72 8.14 -19.56
C ALA A 395 10.49 7.67 -20.32
N ILE A 396 10.06 8.46 -21.30
CA ILE A 396 8.97 8.15 -22.22
C ILE A 396 9.50 8.19 -23.64
N ASP A 397 9.00 7.31 -24.48
CA ASP A 397 9.29 7.25 -25.90
C ASP A 397 8.04 6.77 -26.64
N GLY A 398 7.76 7.28 -27.84
CA GLY A 398 6.62 6.83 -28.63
C GLY A 398 6.10 7.88 -29.61
N ASP A 399 4.81 7.81 -29.93
CA ASP A 399 4.12 8.72 -30.84
C ASP A 399 2.81 9.21 -30.22
N ARG A 400 2.48 10.48 -30.48
CA ARG A 400 1.16 11.05 -30.20
C ARG A 400 0.71 11.86 -31.41
N ASP A 401 -0.42 11.48 -31.99
CA ASP A 401 -1.02 12.12 -33.16
C ASP A 401 -0.02 12.31 -34.33
N GLY A 402 0.88 11.35 -34.55
CA GLY A 402 1.90 11.39 -35.58
C GLY A 402 3.12 12.27 -35.25
N THR A 403 3.29 12.66 -33.99
CA THR A 403 4.46 13.38 -33.47
C THR A 403 5.26 12.46 -32.55
N ASP A 404 6.54 12.27 -32.87
CA ASP A 404 7.48 11.51 -32.03
C ASP A 404 7.60 12.19 -30.66
N VAL A 405 7.44 11.44 -29.57
CA VAL A 405 7.54 11.92 -28.19
C VAL A 405 8.77 11.30 -27.53
N ASN A 406 9.61 12.12 -26.88
CA ASN A 406 10.73 11.64 -26.06
C ASN A 406 10.97 12.57 -24.87
N GLY A 407 10.66 12.11 -23.66
CA GLY A 407 10.70 12.93 -22.45
C GLY A 407 11.33 12.20 -21.27
N VAL A 408 11.79 12.95 -20.27
CA VAL A 408 12.38 12.40 -19.04
C VAL A 408 11.82 13.08 -17.80
N ALA A 409 11.78 12.34 -16.69
CA ALA A 409 11.39 12.86 -15.39
C ALA A 409 12.26 12.33 -14.25
N LEU A 410 12.32 13.15 -13.20
CA LEU A 410 12.98 12.89 -11.92
C LEU A 410 12.06 13.40 -10.81
N ASP A 411 11.90 12.63 -9.74
CA ASP A 411 11.44 13.15 -8.45
C ASP A 411 12.33 12.59 -7.35
N ALA A 412 12.94 13.46 -6.56
CA ALA A 412 13.79 13.05 -5.46
C ALA A 412 13.58 13.94 -4.24
N GLY A 413 13.60 13.31 -3.07
CA GLY A 413 13.51 14.05 -1.83
C GLY A 413 13.60 13.16 -0.61
N THR A 414 13.44 13.80 0.54
CA THR A 414 13.44 13.11 1.82
C THR A 414 12.60 13.83 2.86
N THR A 415 12.00 13.04 3.74
CA THR A 415 11.42 13.50 5.00
C THR A 415 12.29 13.04 6.15
N TRP A 416 12.95 13.99 6.82
CA TRP A 416 13.79 13.78 7.99
C TRP A 416 12.98 13.99 9.26
N SER A 417 12.96 12.99 10.15
CA SER A 417 12.23 13.03 11.43
C SER A 417 13.18 12.80 12.60
N PRO A 418 14.03 13.78 12.96
CA PRO A 418 15.07 13.54 13.94
C PRO A 418 14.55 13.42 15.36
N GLU A 419 15.15 12.53 16.14
CA GLU A 419 14.74 12.27 17.52
C GLU A 419 14.80 13.54 18.39
N TRP A 420 15.79 14.42 18.15
CA TRP A 420 15.99 15.64 18.92
C TRP A 420 14.89 16.69 18.69
N SER A 421 14.19 16.64 17.54
CA SER A 421 13.12 17.58 17.21
C SER A 421 11.73 16.99 17.43
N GLY A 422 11.61 15.76 17.93
CA GLY A 422 10.31 15.12 18.17
C GLY A 422 9.37 16.09 18.89
N PRO A 423 8.20 16.45 18.31
CA PRO A 423 7.41 15.76 17.28
C PRO A 423 7.56 16.25 15.82
N LEU A 424 8.58 17.06 15.52
CA LEU A 424 8.75 17.70 14.21
C LEU A 424 9.42 16.78 13.18
N SER A 425 9.06 16.99 11.92
CA SER A 425 9.68 16.42 10.73
C SER A 425 9.88 17.51 9.68
N PHE A 426 10.87 17.33 8.82
CA PHE A 426 11.26 18.29 7.80
C PHE A 426 11.36 17.58 6.46
N THR A 427 10.72 18.14 5.44
CA THR A 427 10.72 17.57 4.10
C THR A 427 11.41 18.50 3.13
N VAL A 428 12.24 17.95 2.26
CA VAL A 428 12.81 18.66 1.11
C VAL A 428 12.68 17.77 -0.11
N GLY A 429 12.32 18.34 -1.25
CA GLY A 429 12.18 17.59 -2.50
C GLY A 429 12.37 18.47 -3.73
N TYR A 430 12.70 17.82 -4.83
CA TYR A 430 12.73 18.43 -6.14
C TYR A 430 12.21 17.43 -7.18
N ALA A 431 11.21 17.86 -7.94
CA ALA A 431 10.66 17.12 -9.06
C ALA A 431 10.85 17.89 -10.35
N TYR A 432 11.04 17.17 -11.44
CA TYR A 432 11.28 17.71 -12.77
C TYR A 432 10.67 16.79 -13.83
N GLY A 433 9.92 17.37 -14.77
CA GLY A 433 9.49 16.74 -16.02
C GLY A 433 9.92 17.63 -17.19
N SER A 434 10.60 17.05 -18.18
CA SER A 434 11.15 17.81 -19.31
C SER A 434 10.07 18.55 -20.11
N GLY A 435 10.44 19.69 -20.68
CA GLY A 435 9.68 20.39 -21.71
C GLY A 435 10.32 20.27 -23.08
N ASP A 436 9.55 20.56 -24.12
CA ASP A 436 10.09 20.61 -25.48
C ASP A 436 10.90 21.90 -25.75
N SER A 437 12.22 21.74 -25.76
CA SER A 437 13.17 22.82 -26.06
C SER A 437 13.30 23.14 -27.56
N HIS A 438 12.76 22.30 -28.45
CA HIS A 438 12.92 22.44 -29.91
C HIS A 438 11.62 22.14 -30.69
N PRO A 439 10.52 22.87 -30.45
CA PRO A 439 9.23 22.62 -31.08
C PRO A 439 9.24 22.72 -32.61
N ASP A 440 10.20 23.45 -33.17
CA ASP A 440 10.36 23.60 -34.62
C ASP A 440 10.92 22.34 -35.32
N ARG A 441 11.36 21.32 -34.58
CA ARG A 441 12.01 20.12 -35.15
C ARG A 441 11.07 18.95 -35.41
N GLY A 442 9.78 19.10 -35.09
CA GLY A 442 8.74 18.11 -35.43
C GLY A 442 8.66 16.90 -34.50
N GLY A 443 9.26 16.97 -33.31
CA GLY A 443 9.07 16.01 -32.22
C GLY A 443 8.79 16.76 -30.91
N ASP A 444 8.27 16.05 -29.91
CA ASP A 444 7.88 16.59 -28.60
C ASP A 444 8.80 16.08 -27.49
N GLY A 445 9.62 16.98 -26.94
CA GLY A 445 10.50 16.72 -25.80
C GLY A 445 9.80 16.68 -24.43
N THR A 446 8.48 16.89 -24.40
CA THR A 446 7.72 17.07 -23.16
C THR A 446 7.42 15.74 -22.50
N PHE A 447 7.87 15.56 -21.26
CA PHE A 447 7.48 14.41 -20.46
C PHE A 447 6.00 14.51 -20.08
N ARG A 448 5.30 13.37 -20.15
CA ARG A 448 3.94 13.17 -19.61
C ARG A 448 3.92 11.95 -18.72
N GLN A 449 3.18 12.03 -17.62
CA GLN A 449 2.94 10.86 -16.78
C GLN A 449 1.99 9.88 -17.50
N THR A 450 1.74 8.72 -16.91
CA THR A 450 1.00 7.60 -17.52
C THR A 450 -0.46 7.93 -17.86
N GLY A 451 -1.00 8.98 -17.26
CA GLY A 451 -2.41 9.33 -17.25
C GLY A 451 -3.24 8.55 -16.23
N PHE A 452 -2.60 7.77 -15.36
CA PHE A 452 -3.24 7.05 -14.26
C PHE A 452 -2.74 7.48 -12.88
N GLN A 453 -1.74 8.36 -12.82
CA GLN A 453 -1.24 8.93 -11.57
C GLN A 453 -2.27 9.82 -10.89
N ASP A 454 -2.13 9.97 -9.58
CA ASP A 454 -2.79 11.01 -8.81
C ASP A 454 -1.80 11.93 -8.06
N ASN A 455 -0.52 11.58 -8.00
CA ASN A 455 0.52 12.35 -7.31
C ASN A 455 0.13 12.65 -5.85
N ASN A 456 -0.41 11.66 -5.16
CA ASN A 456 -0.84 11.73 -3.78
C ASN A 456 -0.05 10.73 -2.93
N ALA A 457 0.37 11.18 -1.75
CA ALA A 457 1.23 10.43 -0.85
C ALA A 457 1.25 11.09 0.53
N LYS A 458 1.95 10.45 1.46
CA LYS A 458 2.24 11.00 2.79
C LYS A 458 3.70 11.41 2.88
N PHE A 459 3.97 12.51 3.56
CA PHE A 459 5.26 12.73 4.20
C PHE A 459 5.22 12.10 5.60
N ALA A 460 5.58 12.83 6.66
CA ALA A 460 5.49 12.32 8.03
C ALA A 460 4.06 12.32 8.60
N GLY A 461 3.08 12.87 7.88
CA GLY A 461 1.70 12.99 8.29
C GLY A 461 0.97 11.66 8.51
N VAL A 462 -0.30 11.76 8.91
CA VAL A 462 -1.23 10.62 8.98
C VAL A 462 -2.24 10.61 7.85
N THR A 463 -2.24 11.63 6.98
CA THR A 463 -3.12 11.73 5.82
C THR A 463 -2.31 12.02 4.57
N SER A 464 -2.73 11.43 3.46
CA SER A 464 -2.24 11.70 2.11
C SER A 464 -2.74 13.06 1.64
N PHE A 465 -1.96 13.66 0.75
CA PHE A 465 -2.31 14.88 0.03
C PHE A 465 -1.56 14.90 -1.31
N ARG A 466 -2.03 15.74 -2.24
CA ARG A 466 -1.39 15.98 -3.54
C ARG A 466 -0.03 16.64 -3.31
N TYR A 467 1.05 15.87 -3.40
CA TYR A 467 2.38 16.34 -2.98
C TYR A 467 3.07 17.28 -3.96
N TYR A 468 2.44 17.58 -5.10
CA TYR A 468 2.82 18.67 -6.00
C TYR A 468 1.95 19.92 -5.85
N GLY A 469 1.13 20.00 -4.80
CA GLY A 469 0.24 21.13 -4.51
C GLY A 469 -1.22 20.73 -4.53
N GLU A 470 -1.93 21.01 -3.44
CA GLU A 470 -3.36 20.74 -3.30
C GLU A 470 -4.24 21.67 -4.13
N LEU A 471 -3.75 22.86 -4.49
CA LEU A 471 -4.44 23.86 -5.30
C LEU A 471 -3.98 23.82 -6.76
N ALA A 472 -2.68 23.94 -7.04
CA ALA A 472 -2.20 23.94 -8.42
C ALA A 472 -2.40 22.58 -9.09
N ARG A 473 -2.15 21.48 -8.36
CA ARG A 473 -2.29 20.08 -8.80
C ARG A 473 -1.69 19.81 -10.18
N PRO A 474 -0.42 20.19 -10.44
CA PRO A 474 0.16 20.00 -11.76
C PRO A 474 0.41 18.52 -12.04
N GLU A 475 0.36 18.16 -13.32
CA GLU A 475 1.07 16.98 -13.81
C GLU A 475 2.57 17.29 -13.82
N LEU A 476 3.44 16.29 -13.61
CA LEU A 476 4.89 16.47 -13.73
C LEU A 476 5.28 16.58 -15.22
N SER A 477 4.94 17.69 -15.88
CA SER A 477 5.12 17.90 -17.31
C SER A 477 5.56 19.33 -17.60
N ASN A 478 6.68 19.50 -18.33
CA ASN A 478 7.29 20.80 -18.60
C ASN A 478 7.44 21.67 -17.34
N ILE A 479 7.92 21.08 -16.24
CA ILE A 479 7.92 21.75 -14.94
C ILE A 479 9.04 21.24 -14.03
N GLY A 480 9.63 22.16 -13.28
CA GLY A 480 10.41 21.91 -12.07
C GLY A 480 9.64 22.41 -10.84
N ILE A 481 9.63 21.59 -9.78
CA ILE A 481 8.92 21.84 -8.53
C ILE A 481 9.90 21.69 -7.39
N ALA A 482 10.20 22.78 -6.69
CA ALA A 482 10.97 22.73 -5.44
C ALA A 482 10.02 22.68 -4.26
N THR A 483 10.20 21.70 -3.38
CA THR A 483 9.30 21.44 -2.24
C THR A 483 10.03 21.57 -0.91
N LEU A 484 9.44 22.28 0.04
CA LEU A 484 9.84 22.36 1.43
C LEU A 484 8.65 22.05 2.34
N GLY A 485 8.83 21.21 3.35
CA GLY A 485 7.75 20.84 4.27
C GLY A 485 8.20 20.81 5.73
N VAL A 486 7.25 21.09 6.63
CA VAL A 486 7.38 20.85 8.06
C VAL A 486 6.14 20.14 8.55
N GLY A 487 6.32 18.95 9.10
CA GLY A 487 5.24 18.13 9.66
C GLY A 487 5.35 18.04 11.18
N ILE A 488 4.19 17.98 11.87
CA ILE A 488 4.10 17.82 13.32
C ILE A 488 3.17 16.66 13.64
N ARG A 489 3.68 15.63 14.32
CA ARG A 489 2.85 14.57 14.89
C ARG A 489 2.38 14.93 16.31
N LEU A 490 1.11 15.31 16.42
CA LEU A 490 0.49 15.58 17.71
C LEU A 490 0.13 14.27 18.42
N ALA A 491 -0.18 14.34 19.73
CA ALA A 491 -0.56 13.15 20.49
C ALA A 491 -1.75 12.40 19.88
N GLY A 492 -1.62 11.08 19.75
CA GLY A 492 -2.57 10.20 19.06
C GLY A 492 -2.23 10.04 17.57
N ARG A 493 -3.24 9.72 16.75
CA ARG A 493 -3.11 9.68 15.28
C ARG A 493 -3.59 11.01 14.70
N THR A 494 -2.86 12.08 15.00
CA THR A 494 -3.16 13.42 14.50
C THR A 494 -1.88 14.05 13.97
N SER A 495 -1.91 14.60 12.76
CA SER A 495 -0.77 15.35 12.19
C SER A 495 -1.22 16.68 11.61
N LEU A 496 -0.29 17.63 11.59
CA LEU A 496 -0.38 18.85 10.80
C LEU A 496 0.87 18.93 9.93
N ASP A 497 0.69 19.07 8.63
CA ASP A 497 1.76 19.25 7.66
C ASP A 497 1.59 20.62 6.99
N LEU A 498 2.69 21.38 6.95
CA LEU A 498 2.80 22.63 6.19
C LEU A 498 3.79 22.41 5.06
N VAL A 499 3.35 22.56 3.82
CA VAL A 499 4.17 22.28 2.64
C VAL A 499 4.17 23.49 1.73
N ALA A 500 5.32 23.81 1.14
CA ALA A 500 5.51 24.93 0.25
C ALA A 500 6.15 24.45 -1.05
N HIS A 501 5.66 24.98 -2.17
CA HIS A 501 6.11 24.63 -3.52
C HIS A 501 6.48 25.89 -4.30
N ASP A 502 7.59 25.85 -5.04
CA ASP A 502 7.94 26.84 -6.07
C ASP A 502 7.94 26.17 -7.43
N TYR A 503 7.17 26.73 -8.37
CA TYR A 503 6.90 26.14 -9.69
C TYR A 503 7.56 26.95 -10.80
N VAL A 504 8.36 26.27 -11.62
CA VAL A 504 9.03 26.87 -12.78
C VAL A 504 8.88 25.94 -13.97
N GLN A 505 8.28 26.40 -15.07
CA GLN A 505 8.25 25.62 -16.31
C GLN A 505 9.67 25.28 -16.78
N ASP A 506 9.86 24.13 -17.41
CA ASP A 506 11.15 23.83 -18.04
C ASP A 506 11.39 24.67 -19.30
N GLU A 507 10.35 24.86 -20.09
CA GLU A 507 10.31 25.72 -21.26
C GLU A 507 9.06 26.60 -21.18
N ALA A 508 9.20 27.87 -21.55
CA ALA A 508 8.10 28.82 -21.41
C ALA A 508 6.96 28.47 -22.37
N LEU A 509 5.79 28.11 -21.82
CA LEU A 509 4.58 27.77 -22.55
C LEU A 509 3.40 28.60 -22.04
N ASP A 510 2.42 28.86 -22.89
CA ASP A 510 1.16 29.53 -22.52
C ASP A 510 0.15 28.57 -21.87
N GLU A 511 0.65 27.47 -21.30
CA GLU A 511 -0.12 26.43 -20.66
C GLU A 511 0.54 25.94 -19.36
N PHE A 512 -0.28 25.73 -18.33
CA PHE A 512 0.13 25.05 -17.11
C PHE A 512 -0.42 23.61 -17.17
N LEU A 513 0.40 22.70 -17.69
CA LEU A 513 -0.04 21.36 -18.08
C LEU A 513 -0.55 20.55 -16.88
N GLY A 514 -1.75 19.98 -17.03
CA GLY A 514 -2.38 19.14 -16.02
C GLY A 514 -2.84 19.86 -14.74
N ALA A 515 -2.67 21.18 -14.64
CA ALA A 515 -3.04 21.96 -13.46
C ALA A 515 -4.54 22.26 -13.38
N ASP A 516 -5.07 22.39 -12.16
CA ASP A 516 -6.49 22.72 -11.90
C ASP A 516 -6.76 24.24 -12.02
N LEU A 517 -5.70 25.06 -12.01
CA LEU A 517 -5.78 26.50 -12.28
C LEU A 517 -6.30 26.76 -13.70
N LYS A 518 -7.34 27.59 -13.79
CA LYS A 518 -7.98 27.98 -15.07
C LYS A 518 -7.25 29.13 -15.76
N ALA A 519 -6.31 29.79 -15.07
CA ALA A 519 -5.50 30.85 -15.64
C ALA A 519 -4.41 30.25 -16.54
N LYS A 520 -4.16 30.91 -17.68
CA LYS A 520 -3.11 30.51 -18.60
C LYS A 520 -1.89 31.43 -18.45
N PRO A 521 -0.67 30.88 -18.38
CA PRO A 521 0.55 31.66 -18.52
C PRO A 521 0.62 32.39 -19.87
N THR A 522 1.59 33.29 -20.00
CA THR A 522 1.79 34.10 -21.20
C THR A 522 2.75 33.47 -22.23
N GLY A 523 3.48 32.42 -21.86
CA GLY A 523 4.51 31.80 -22.70
C GLY A 523 5.84 32.57 -22.81
N PHE A 524 6.01 33.69 -22.09
CA PHE A 524 7.26 34.48 -22.14
C PHE A 524 8.18 34.29 -20.94
N ARG A 525 7.64 33.83 -19.82
CA ARG A 525 8.35 33.62 -18.56
C ARG A 525 7.97 32.27 -18.01
N ARG A 526 8.90 31.68 -17.25
CA ARG A 526 8.80 30.30 -16.76
C ARG A 526 8.29 30.20 -15.32
N HIS A 527 8.43 31.23 -14.49
CA HIS A 527 8.07 31.14 -13.08
C HIS A 527 6.55 31.21 -12.90
N LEU A 528 5.95 30.05 -12.64
CA LEU A 528 4.51 29.88 -12.52
C LEU A 528 4.01 30.44 -11.18
N GLY A 529 4.77 30.29 -10.10
CA GLY A 529 4.40 30.85 -8.81
C GLY A 529 4.79 30.00 -7.63
N PHE A 530 4.18 30.31 -6.50
CA PHE A 530 4.45 29.71 -5.21
C PHE A 530 3.15 29.26 -4.55
N GLU A 531 3.17 28.12 -3.86
CA GLU A 531 2.02 27.58 -3.13
C GLU A 531 2.39 27.17 -1.72
N VAL A 532 1.44 27.34 -0.80
CA VAL A 532 1.53 26.84 0.58
C VAL A 532 0.27 26.08 0.93
N ASP A 533 0.48 24.84 1.39
CA ASP A 533 -0.55 23.92 1.81
C ASP A 533 -0.47 23.65 3.31
N ALA A 534 -1.63 23.57 3.95
CA ALA A 534 -1.80 23.17 5.32
C ALA A 534 -2.76 21.98 5.41
N ILE A 535 -2.25 20.84 5.87
CA ILE A 535 -2.94 19.56 5.88
C ILE A 535 -3.07 19.06 7.32
N LEU A 536 -4.30 18.93 7.82
CA LEU A 536 -4.58 18.40 9.16
C LEU A 536 -5.34 17.07 9.03
N GLY A 537 -4.71 15.99 9.49
CA GLY A 537 -5.34 14.67 9.58
C GLY A 537 -5.66 14.29 11.03
N ILE A 538 -6.87 13.78 11.30
CA ILE A 538 -7.30 13.31 12.62
C ILE A 538 -7.92 11.91 12.50
N ARG A 539 -7.25 10.89 13.04
CA ARG A 539 -7.65 9.47 12.96
C ARG A 539 -7.68 8.76 14.30
N ARG A 540 -8.31 9.38 15.30
CA ARG A 540 -8.34 8.89 16.69
C ARG A 540 -9.16 7.60 16.88
N SER A 541 -9.94 7.19 15.89
CA SER A 541 -10.80 6.01 15.93
C SER A 541 -10.58 5.15 14.70
N GLU A 542 -10.74 3.83 14.82
CA GLU A 542 -10.73 2.90 13.66
C GLU A 542 -11.94 3.13 12.71
N ARG A 543 -12.92 3.96 13.13
CA ARG A 543 -14.17 4.20 12.39
C ARG A 543 -14.30 5.59 11.80
N PHE A 544 -13.54 6.57 12.27
CA PHE A 544 -13.75 7.98 11.91
C PHE A 544 -12.43 8.65 11.60
N ASP A 545 -12.38 9.28 10.43
CA ASP A 545 -11.28 10.15 10.00
C ASP A 545 -11.82 11.53 9.65
N VAL A 546 -11.04 12.55 9.99
CA VAL A 546 -11.29 13.94 9.60
C VAL A 546 -10.03 14.49 8.95
N GLU A 547 -10.20 15.12 7.81
CA GLU A 547 -9.13 15.73 7.03
C GLU A 547 -9.54 17.15 6.68
N LEU A 548 -8.68 18.11 7.01
CA LEU A 548 -8.82 19.51 6.62
C LEU A 548 -7.61 19.90 5.78
N VAL A 549 -7.85 20.49 4.62
CA VAL A 549 -6.81 21.04 3.74
C VAL A 549 -7.11 22.50 3.49
N GLY A 550 -6.11 23.36 3.63
CA GLY A 550 -6.16 24.74 3.17
C GLY A 550 -4.94 25.03 2.31
N ALA A 551 -5.13 25.66 1.16
CA ALA A 551 -4.04 25.99 0.25
C ALA A 551 -4.14 27.42 -0.27
N TRP A 552 -2.99 28.03 -0.50
CA TRP A 552 -2.84 29.40 -1.02
C TRP A 552 -1.81 29.39 -2.12
N PHE A 553 -2.17 29.91 -3.29
CA PHE A 553 -1.30 30.04 -4.45
C PHE A 553 -1.11 31.51 -4.80
N GLN A 554 0.15 31.91 -4.92
CA GLN A 554 0.57 33.22 -5.40
C GLN A 554 1.16 33.07 -6.81
N PRO A 555 0.55 33.70 -7.83
CA PRO A 555 1.08 33.62 -9.20
C PRO A 555 2.44 34.29 -9.35
N GLY A 556 3.30 33.63 -10.12
CA GLY A 556 4.60 34.14 -10.56
C GLY A 556 4.49 34.97 -11.83
N ASN A 557 5.65 35.35 -12.37
CA ASN A 557 5.73 36.25 -13.52
C ASN A 557 5.40 35.59 -14.88
N ALA A 558 5.09 34.29 -14.91
CA ALA A 558 4.53 33.61 -16.07
C ALA A 558 3.11 34.09 -16.38
N PHE A 559 2.38 34.58 -15.37
CA PHE A 559 1.05 35.15 -15.52
C PHE A 559 1.08 36.67 -15.70
N ASP A 560 0.09 37.20 -16.40
CA ASP A 560 -0.18 38.65 -16.52
C ASP A 560 -1.05 39.19 -15.38
N LYS A 561 -1.38 38.32 -14.42
CA LYS A 561 -2.24 38.55 -13.27
C LYS A 561 -1.47 38.31 -11.97
N ASP A 562 -1.79 39.09 -10.95
CA ASP A 562 -1.17 39.08 -9.63
C ASP A 562 -2.14 38.69 -8.51
N GLN A 563 -3.32 38.17 -8.85
CA GLN A 563 -4.33 37.76 -7.89
C GLN A 563 -4.02 36.36 -7.33
N ASP A 564 -4.02 36.24 -6.01
CA ASP A 564 -3.88 34.97 -5.32
C ASP A 564 -5.13 34.09 -5.42
N ALA A 565 -4.92 32.77 -5.42
CA ALA A 565 -5.98 31.76 -5.37
C ALA A 565 -5.98 31.02 -4.02
N PHE A 566 -7.15 30.52 -3.63
CA PHE A 566 -7.33 29.80 -2.36
C PHE A 566 -8.18 28.55 -2.51
N LEU A 567 -7.86 27.53 -1.72
CA LEU A 567 -8.62 26.29 -1.58
C LEU A 567 -8.87 25.98 -0.11
N ALA A 568 -10.06 25.48 0.19
CA ALA A 568 -10.35 24.85 1.47
C ALA A 568 -11.14 23.55 1.25
N THR A 569 -10.67 22.45 1.82
CA THR A 569 -11.35 21.15 1.79
C THR A 569 -11.58 20.64 3.21
N ILE A 570 -12.78 20.12 3.46
CA ILE A 570 -13.15 19.41 4.68
C ILE A 570 -13.67 18.05 4.25
N GLN A 571 -13.10 16.98 4.81
CA GLN A 571 -13.49 15.60 4.53
C GLN A 571 -13.71 14.85 5.84
N LEU A 572 -14.84 14.15 5.92
CA LEU A 572 -15.23 13.30 7.03
C LEU A 572 -15.54 11.91 6.48
N ARG A 573 -14.89 10.90 7.04
CA ARG A 573 -15.09 9.50 6.63
C ARG A 573 -15.52 8.65 7.81
N TYR A 574 -16.48 7.76 7.56
CA TYR A 574 -16.97 6.75 8.48
C TYR A 574 -16.82 5.35 7.87
N ARG A 575 -16.36 4.39 8.69
CA ARG A 575 -16.13 2.98 8.30
C ARG A 575 -16.92 2.03 9.19
N LEU A 576 -17.54 1.02 8.57
CA LEU A 576 -18.40 0.03 9.21
C LEU A 576 -17.63 -1.21 9.71
#